data_AF-Q0GQW4-F1
#
_entry.id   AF-Q0GQW4-F1
#
_cell.length_a   1.000
_cell.length_b   1.000
_cell.length_c   1.000
_cell.angle_alpha   90.00
_cell.angle_beta   90.00
_cell.angle_gamma   90.00
#
_symmetry.space_group_name_H-M   'P 1'
#
loop_
_entity.id
_entity.type
_entity.pdbx_description
1 polymer ?
#
loop_
_entity_poly.entity_id
_entity_poly.type
_entity_poly.pdbx_seq_one_letter_code
_entity_poly.pdbx_strand_id
1 'polypeptide(L)'
;LGGVFVNGRPLPNHIRHKIVEMAHHGIRPCVISRQLRVSHGCVSKILCRYQETGSIRPGAIGGSKPRQVATPDVEKKIEEYKRENPGMFSWEIRDRLL
;
A
#
# COMPACT_ATOMS: atom_id res chain seq x y z
N LEU A 1 -2.51 -26.30 -5.82
CA LEU A 1 -3.25 -25.83 -7.02
C LEU A 1 -2.39 -25.71 -8.28
N GLY A 2 -1.05 -25.76 -8.21
CA GLY A 2 -0.21 -25.78 -9.42
C GLY A 2 -0.23 -24.48 -10.23
N GLY A 3 -0.55 -23.36 -9.57
CA GLY A 3 -0.46 -22.01 -10.16
C GLY A 3 0.92 -21.40 -9.89
N VAL A 4 1.37 -20.56 -10.83
CA VAL A 4 2.65 -19.84 -10.72
C VAL A 4 2.45 -18.62 -9.81
N PHE A 5 3.29 -18.48 -8.78
CA PHE A 5 3.30 -17.31 -7.90
C PHE A 5 4.73 -16.96 -7.48
N VAL A 6 4.96 -15.70 -7.14
CA VAL A 6 6.24 -15.20 -6.62
C VAL A 6 6.06 -14.87 -5.14
N ASN A 7 6.82 -15.53 -4.27
CA ASN A 7 6.71 -15.30 -2.82
C ASN A 7 7.05 -13.85 -2.46
N GLY A 8 6.30 -13.26 -1.53
CA GLY A 8 6.45 -11.86 -1.11
C GLY A 8 5.97 -10.82 -2.12
N ARG A 9 5.52 -11.20 -3.32
CA ARG A 9 5.00 -10.26 -4.33
C ARG A 9 3.48 -10.39 -4.51
N PRO A 10 2.78 -9.28 -4.84
CA PRO A 10 1.38 -9.34 -5.24
C PRO A 10 1.16 -10.25 -6.44
N LEU A 11 -0.04 -10.84 -6.50
CA LEU A 11 -0.52 -11.53 -7.69
C LEU A 11 -0.57 -10.54 -8.88
N PRO A 12 -0.22 -10.95 -10.11
CA PRO A 12 -0.28 -10.08 -11.28
C PRO A 12 -1.67 -9.44 -11.48
N ASN A 13 -1.69 -8.18 -11.92
CA ASN A 13 -2.94 -7.41 -12.05
C ASN A 13 -3.96 -8.08 -12.99
N HIS A 14 -3.51 -8.75 -14.05
CA HIS A 14 -4.41 -9.45 -14.98
C HIS A 14 -5.16 -10.60 -14.28
N ILE A 15 -4.53 -11.35 -13.37
CA ILE A 15 -5.20 -12.39 -12.58
C ILE A 15 -6.14 -11.76 -11.55
N ARG A 16 -5.74 -10.66 -10.91
CA ARG A 16 -6.58 -9.93 -9.94
C ARG A 16 -7.86 -9.39 -10.61
N HIS A 17 -7.74 -8.84 -11.81
CA HIS A 17 -8.88 -8.46 -12.64
C HIS A 17 -9.76 -9.68 -12.96
N LYS A 18 -9.16 -10.79 -13.40
CA LYS A 18 -9.92 -12.00 -13.75
C LYS A 18 -10.71 -12.57 -12.57
N ILE A 19 -10.16 -12.53 -11.36
CA ILE A 19 -10.87 -12.91 -10.13
C ILE A 19 -12.14 -12.08 -9.93
N VAL A 20 -12.03 -10.76 -10.07
CA VAL A 20 -13.16 -9.84 -9.89
C VAL A 20 -14.18 -9.99 -11.02
N GLU A 21 -13.71 -10.10 -12.27
CA GLU A 21 -14.56 -10.35 -13.44
C GLU A 21 -15.38 -11.62 -13.26
N MET A 22 -14.75 -12.74 -12.88
CA MET A 22 -15.45 -14.01 -12.66
C MET A 22 -16.47 -13.93 -11.53
N ALA A 23 -16.15 -13.22 -10.44
CA ALA A 23 -17.10 -13.01 -9.34
C ALA A 23 -18.30 -12.16 -9.75
N HIS A 24 -18.09 -11.13 -10.60
CA HIS A 24 -19.18 -10.32 -11.18
C HIS A 24 -20.12 -11.16 -12.06
N HIS A 25 -19.59 -12.17 -12.75
CA HIS A 25 -20.39 -13.15 -13.49
C HIS A 25 -21.08 -14.21 -12.58
N GLY A 26 -21.05 -14.03 -11.26
CA GLY A 26 -21.70 -14.94 -10.31
C GLY A 26 -20.94 -16.24 -10.04
N ILE A 27 -19.69 -16.38 -10.50
CA ILE A 27 -18.90 -17.59 -10.28
C ILE A 27 -18.48 -17.67 -8.82
N ARG A 28 -18.73 -18.82 -8.18
CA ARG A 28 -18.40 -19.05 -6.76
C ARG A 28 -16.87 -18.94 -6.53
N PRO A 29 -16.41 -18.33 -5.43
CA PRO A 29 -14.98 -18.18 -5.12
C PRO A 29 -14.18 -19.49 -5.13
N CYS A 30 -14.80 -20.60 -4.74
CA CYS A 30 -14.18 -21.93 -4.78
C CYS A 30 -13.86 -22.39 -6.21
N VAL A 31 -14.70 -22.03 -7.19
CA VAL A 31 -14.49 -22.34 -8.62
C VAL A 31 -13.41 -21.43 -9.18
N ILE A 32 -13.44 -20.13 -8.87
CA ILE A 32 -12.41 -19.16 -9.27
C ILE A 32 -11.02 -19.63 -8.80
N SER A 33 -10.91 -20.05 -7.54
CA SER A 33 -9.67 -20.58 -6.96
C SER A 33 -9.12 -21.77 -7.74
N ARG A 34 -9.99 -22.72 -8.12
CA ARG A 34 -9.58 -23.90 -8.89
C ARG A 34 -9.19 -23.56 -10.33
N GLN A 35 -9.98 -22.74 -11.02
CA GLN A 35 -9.76 -22.39 -12.42
C GLN A 35 -8.50 -21.52 -12.61
N LEU A 36 -8.33 -20.49 -11.78
CA LEU A 36 -7.16 -19.61 -11.84
C LEU A 36 -5.95 -20.18 -11.11
N ARG A 37 -6.10 -21.34 -10.46
CA ARG A 37 -5.07 -22.01 -9.65
C ARG A 37 -4.48 -21.11 -8.54
N VAL A 38 -5.29 -20.19 -8.02
CA VAL A 38 -4.96 -19.25 -6.93
C VAL A 38 -5.54 -19.77 -5.62
N SER A 39 -4.85 -19.60 -4.50
CA SER A 39 -5.35 -20.06 -3.20
C SER A 39 -6.69 -19.40 -2.84
N HIS A 40 -7.59 -20.18 -2.21
CA HIS A 40 -8.91 -19.70 -1.80
C HIS A 40 -8.82 -18.44 -0.91
N GLY A 41 -7.86 -18.41 0.01
CA GLY A 41 -7.63 -17.24 0.86
C GLY A 41 -7.20 -15.99 0.08
N CYS A 42 -6.42 -16.14 -1.00
CA CYS A 42 -6.04 -15.02 -1.86
C CYS A 42 -7.26 -14.49 -2.65
N VAL A 43 -8.08 -15.38 -3.20
CA VAL A 43 -9.35 -15.01 -3.88
C VAL A 43 -10.26 -14.24 -2.92
N SER A 44 -10.50 -14.77 -1.72
CA SER A 44 -11.33 -14.13 -0.70
C SER A 44 -10.81 -12.74 -0.33
N LYS A 45 -9.49 -12.60 -0.09
CA LYS A 45 -8.87 -11.32 0.26
C LYS A 45 -8.98 -10.28 -0.86
N ILE A 46 -8.87 -10.68 -2.12
CA ILE A 46 -9.03 -9.77 -3.26
C ILE A 46 -10.48 -9.31 -3.40
N LEU A 47 -11.44 -10.23 -3.29
CA LEU A 47 -12.86 -9.90 -3.41
C LEU A 47 -13.34 -9.00 -2.27
N CYS A 48 -12.93 -9.28 -1.03
CA CYS A 48 -13.24 -8.46 0.13
C CYS A 48 -12.72 -7.02 -0.05
N ARG A 49 -11.43 -6.86 -0.38
CA ARG A 49 -10.85 -5.54 -0.66
C ARG A 49 -11.55 -4.80 -1.80
N TYR A 50 -11.94 -5.52 -2.85
CA TYR A 50 -12.65 -4.93 -3.98
C TYR A 50 -14.04 -4.42 -3.57
N GLN A 51 -14.76 -5.14 -2.70
CA GLN A 51 -16.03 -4.67 -2.14
C GLN A 51 -15.84 -3.43 -1.25
N GLU A 52 -14.76 -3.36 -0.47
CA GLU A 52 -14.47 -2.22 0.42
C GLU A 52 -13.99 -0.97 -0.33
N THR A 53 -13.17 -1.13 -1.37
CA THR A 53 -12.41 -0.02 -1.98
C THR A 53 -12.69 0.21 -3.47
N GLY A 54 -13.32 -0.74 -4.14
CA GLY A 54 -13.46 -0.77 -5.62
C GLY A 54 -12.14 -0.98 -6.38
N SER A 55 -10.99 -1.12 -5.69
CA SER A 55 -9.68 -1.18 -6.34
C SER A 55 -9.16 -2.61 -6.47
N ILE A 56 -8.77 -2.97 -7.68
CA ILE A 56 -8.04 -4.21 -7.94
C ILE A 56 -6.55 -4.11 -7.61
N ARG A 57 -6.01 -2.91 -7.39
CA ARG A 57 -4.57 -2.72 -7.13
C ARG A 57 -4.19 -3.26 -5.74
N PRO A 58 -3.04 -3.94 -5.58
CA PRO A 58 -2.56 -4.32 -4.26
C PRO A 58 -2.32 -3.07 -3.40
N GLY A 59 -2.39 -3.24 -2.08
CA GLY A 59 -1.96 -2.18 -1.16
C GLY A 59 -0.47 -1.88 -1.31
N ALA A 60 -0.04 -0.72 -0.83
CA ALA A 60 1.39 -0.41 -0.73
C ALA A 60 2.09 -1.48 0.11
N ILE A 61 3.19 -2.03 -0.40
CA ILE A 61 4.02 -3.01 0.31
C ILE A 61 5.36 -2.34 0.60
N GLY A 62 5.74 -2.33 1.87
CA GLY A 62 6.97 -1.69 2.34
C GLY A 62 6.79 -0.20 2.65
N GLY A 63 7.90 0.41 3.07
CA GLY A 63 7.95 1.75 3.65
C GLY A 63 8.05 1.72 5.17
N SER A 64 8.81 2.65 5.73
CA SER A 64 8.76 2.95 7.17
C SER A 64 7.74 4.04 7.40
N LYS A 65 7.02 3.96 8.53
CA LYS A 65 6.40 5.18 9.08
C LYS A 65 7.50 6.23 9.23
N PRO A 66 7.23 7.52 8.99
CA PRO A 66 8.21 8.57 9.27
C PRO A 66 8.75 8.34 10.69
N ARG A 67 10.07 8.25 10.85
CA ARG A 67 10.67 8.21 12.20
C ARG A 67 10.20 9.46 12.93
N GLN A 68 10.00 9.36 14.24
CA GLN A 68 9.53 10.45 15.11
C GLN A 68 10.34 11.77 15.01
N VAL A 69 11.51 11.76 14.35
CA VAL A 69 12.36 12.93 14.09
C VAL A 69 11.82 13.81 12.93
N ALA A 70 11.01 13.24 12.04
CA ALA A 70 10.32 13.94 10.96
C ALA A 70 8.80 13.92 11.22
N THR A 71 8.40 14.35 12.41
CA THR A 71 7.00 14.67 12.67
C THR A 71 6.64 15.96 11.91
N PRO A 72 5.40 16.10 11.42
CA PRO A 72 4.95 17.30 10.71
C PRO A 72 5.19 18.60 11.51
N ASP A 73 5.18 18.51 12.84
CA ASP A 73 5.44 19.64 13.73
C ASP A 73 6.89 20.14 13.65
N VAL A 74 7.85 19.23 13.51
CA VAL A 74 9.27 19.57 13.34
C VAL A 74 9.49 20.20 11.97
N GLU A 75 8.89 19.65 10.91
CA GLU A 75 8.96 20.22 9.57
C GLU A 75 8.38 21.64 9.52
N LYS A 76 7.23 21.85 10.18
CA LYS A 76 6.61 23.17 10.28
C LYS A 76 7.51 24.19 11.01
N LYS A 77 8.13 23.79 12.13
CA LYS A 77 9.07 24.66 12.87
C LYS A 77 10.33 24.98 12.08
N ILE A 78 10.87 24.01 11.33
CA ILE A 78 11.99 24.26 10.41
C ILE A 78 11.60 25.31 9.37
N GLU A 79 10.40 25.21 8.79
CA GLU A 79 9.90 26.17 7.80
C GLU A 79 9.70 27.56 8.41
N GLU A 80 9.13 27.66 9.61
CA GLU A 80 8.97 28.92 10.34
C GLU A 80 10.34 29.58 10.60
N TYR A 81 11.32 28.85 11.13
CA TYR A 81 12.67 29.41 11.38
C TYR A 81 13.38 29.85 10.10
N LYS A 82 13.22 29.09 9.00
CA LYS A 82 13.76 29.49 7.69
C LYS A 82 13.04 30.69 7.08
N ARG A 83 11.75 30.86 7.35
CA ARG A 83 10.97 32.00 6.87
C ARG A 83 11.31 33.28 7.62
N GLU A 84 11.48 33.18 8.94
CA GLU A 84 11.89 34.30 9.79
C GLU A 84 13.33 34.73 9.54
N ASN A 85 14.25 33.78 9.33
CA ASN A 85 15.63 34.06 9.01
C ASN A 85 16.17 33.10 7.92
N PRO A 86 16.07 33.49 6.64
CA PRO A 86 16.57 32.67 5.53
C PRO A 86 18.06 32.33 5.61
N GLY A 87 18.85 33.18 6.28
CA GLY A 87 20.29 33.02 6.48
C GLY A 87 20.68 32.02 7.57
N MET A 88 19.72 31.51 8.35
CA MET A 88 19.97 30.55 9.43
C MET A 88 20.53 29.22 8.89
N PHE A 89 21.63 28.75 9.45
CA PHE A 89 22.28 27.50 9.08
C PHE A 89 21.55 26.28 9.66
N SER A 90 21.68 25.12 8.99
CA SER A 90 20.96 23.90 9.38
C SER A 90 21.26 23.41 10.80
N TRP A 91 22.46 23.66 11.32
CA TRP A 91 22.83 23.30 12.68
C TRP A 91 22.20 24.23 13.72
N GLU A 92 22.00 25.51 13.41
CA GLU A 92 21.31 26.47 14.28
C GLU A 92 19.82 26.11 14.40
N ILE A 93 19.21 25.68 13.29
CA ILE A 93 17.85 25.14 13.29
C ILE A 93 17.78 23.90 14.17
N ARG A 94 18.73 22.97 14.04
CA ARG A 94 18.80 21.77 14.89
C ARG A 94 18.91 22.11 16.38
N ASP A 95 19.79 23.04 16.75
CA ASP A 95 20.00 23.43 18.14
C ASP A 95 18.76 24.12 18.75
N ARG A 96 17.90 24.75 17.92
CA ARG A 96 16.60 25.29 18.35
C ARG A 96 15.48 24.25 18.45
N LEU A 97 15.65 23.09 17.82
CA LEU A 97 14.65 22.00 17.79
C LEU A 97 14.88 20.94 18.87
N LEU A 98 16.08 20.91 19.47
CA LEU A 98 16.44 20.08 20.64
C LEU A 98 15.99 20.75 21.94
#